data_AF-A0A379T0P5-F1
#
_entry.id   AF-A0A379T0P5-F1
#
_cell.length_a   1.000
_cell.length_b   1.000
_cell.length_c   1.000
_cell.angle_alpha   90.00
_cell.angle_beta   90.00
_cell.angle_gamma   90.00
#
_symmetry.space_group_name_H-M   'P 1'
#
loop_
_entity.id
_entity.type
_entity.pdbx_description
1 polymer ?
#
loop_
_entity_poly.entity_id
_entity_poly.type
_entity_poly.pdbx_seq_one_letter_code
_entity_poly.pdbx_strand_id
1 'polypeptide(L)'
;MLTQVDALLMLDVYPAGETPIPGADSRSLCRTIRNRGKIDPILVSDPAQIATILAPVLTGNDLILVQGAGNVGKIARYLSEIKLKPQTQEEEQHG
;
A
#
# COMPACT_ATOMS: atom_id res chain seq x y z
N MET A 1 2.28 -13.05 -10.50
CA MET A 1 1.22 -12.16 -11.05
C MET A 1 0.57 -11.46 -9.87
N LEU A 2 0.22 -10.16 -9.95
CA LEU A 2 -0.35 -9.42 -8.80
C LEU A 2 -1.69 -9.98 -8.28
N THR A 3 -2.33 -10.89 -9.00
CA THR A 3 -3.60 -11.55 -8.60
C THR A 3 -3.40 -12.88 -7.86
N GLN A 4 -2.18 -13.19 -7.42
CA GLN A 4 -1.84 -14.45 -6.72
C GLN A 4 -1.69 -14.26 -5.21
N VAL A 5 -1.85 -13.05 -4.70
CA VAL A 5 -1.86 -12.73 -3.27
C VAL A 5 -3.29 -12.78 -2.73
N ASP A 6 -3.46 -12.96 -1.43
CA ASP A 6 -4.79 -12.97 -0.78
C ASP A 6 -5.35 -11.55 -0.58
N ALA A 7 -4.47 -10.59 -0.28
CA ALA A 7 -4.78 -9.17 -0.16
C ALA A 7 -3.74 -8.33 -0.91
N LEU A 8 -4.18 -7.22 -1.52
CA LEU A 8 -3.30 -6.33 -2.27
C LEU A 8 -3.57 -4.87 -1.91
N LEU A 9 -2.57 -4.22 -1.32
CA LEU A 9 -2.52 -2.77 -1.18
C LEU A 9 -1.64 -2.22 -2.30
N MET A 10 -2.13 -1.22 -3.02
CA MET A 10 -1.44 -0.61 -4.16
C MET A 10 -1.15 0.85 -3.86
N LEU A 11 0.12 1.25 -3.92
CA LEU A 11 0.52 2.65 -3.85
C LEU A 11 0.44 3.29 -5.24
N ASP A 12 0.42 4.62 -5.30
CA ASP A 12 0.57 5.35 -6.56
C ASP A 12 1.92 5.06 -7.22
N VAL A 13 1.95 5.23 -8.55
CA VAL A 13 3.15 4.97 -9.37
C VAL A 13 4.29 5.88 -8.92
N TYR A 14 5.44 5.28 -8.61
CA TYR A 14 6.68 6.02 -8.48
C TYR A 14 7.21 6.36 -9.89
N PRO A 15 7.20 7.64 -10.32
CA PRO A 15 7.42 7.99 -11.72
C PRO A 15 8.88 7.86 -12.19
N ALA A 16 9.85 7.78 -11.28
CA ALA A 16 11.28 7.70 -11.61
C ALA A 16 11.80 8.76 -12.61
N GLY A 17 11.14 9.93 -12.69
CA GLY A 17 11.47 11.01 -13.63
C GLY A 17 10.65 11.00 -14.92
N GLU A 18 9.79 10.01 -15.13
CA GLU A 18 8.91 9.93 -16.29
C GLU A 18 7.67 10.82 -16.14
N THR A 19 7.13 11.26 -17.27
CA THR A 19 5.83 11.93 -17.30
C THR A 19 4.71 10.89 -17.16
N PRO A 20 3.65 11.15 -16.38
CA PRO A 20 2.52 10.24 -16.25
C PRO A 20 1.91 9.88 -17.62
N ILE A 21 1.62 8.59 -17.81
CA ILE A 21 0.97 8.07 -19.02
C ILE A 21 -0.50 7.79 -18.71
N PRO A 22 -1.47 8.34 -19.47
CA PRO A 22 -2.88 8.08 -19.26
C PRO A 22 -3.22 6.58 -19.28
N GLY A 23 -3.88 6.10 -18.23
CA GLY A 23 -4.27 4.69 -18.10
C GLY A 23 -3.17 3.76 -17.59
N ALA A 24 -1.94 4.23 -17.44
CA ALA A 24 -0.82 3.49 -16.84
C ALA A 24 -0.58 3.90 -15.37
N ASP A 25 -1.67 4.13 -14.64
CA ASP A 25 -1.68 4.52 -13.23
C ASP A 25 -2.20 3.37 -12.33
N SER A 26 -1.91 3.47 -11.03
CA SER A 26 -2.29 2.46 -10.04
C SER A 26 -3.80 2.26 -9.94
N ARG A 27 -4.62 3.30 -10.18
CA ARG A 27 -6.09 3.20 -10.16
C ARG A 27 -6.60 2.37 -11.34
N SER A 28 -6.06 2.60 -12.53
CA SER A 28 -6.35 1.84 -13.75
C SER A 28 -5.96 0.36 -13.59
N LEU A 29 -4.82 0.09 -12.94
CA LEU A 29 -4.40 -1.26 -12.61
C LEU A 29 -5.31 -1.93 -11.57
N CYS A 30 -5.65 -1.25 -10.49
CA CYS A 30 -6.58 -1.74 -9.47
C CYS A 30 -7.94 -2.12 -10.08
N ARG A 31 -8.49 -1.27 -10.96
CA ARG A 31 -9.74 -1.57 -11.68
C ARG A 31 -9.62 -2.84 -12.52
N THR A 32 -8.52 -2.99 -13.25
CA THR A 32 -8.27 -4.18 -14.08
C THR A 32 -8.17 -5.45 -13.25
N ILE A 33 -7.50 -5.39 -12.10
CA ILE A 33 -7.38 -6.53 -11.16
C ILE A 33 -8.75 -6.87 -10.56
N ARG A 34 -9.49 -5.87 -10.06
CA ARG A 34 -10.84 -6.05 -9.51
C ARG A 34 -11.80 -6.68 -10.52
N ASN A 35 -11.75 -6.25 -11.78
CA ASN A 35 -12.60 -6.80 -12.85
C ASN A 35 -12.31 -8.29 -13.15
N ARG A 36 -11.16 -8.82 -12.76
CA ARG A 36 -10.85 -10.26 -12.86
C ARG A 36 -11.49 -11.08 -11.72
N GLY A 37 -12.04 -10.42 -10.69
CA GLY A 37 -12.88 -11.04 -9.65
C GLY A 37 -12.16 -11.91 -8.62
N LYS A 38 -10.81 -11.99 -8.64
CA LYS A 38 -10.05 -12.83 -7.69
C LYS A 38 -9.74 -12.12 -6.38
N ILE A 39 -9.39 -10.84 -6.46
CA ILE A 39 -9.05 -10.00 -5.31
C ILE A 39 -9.59 -8.58 -5.55
N ASP A 40 -9.81 -7.86 -4.45
CA ASP A 40 -10.20 -6.45 -4.46
C ASP A 40 -9.05 -5.57 -3.93
N PRO A 41 -8.26 -4.93 -4.81
CA PRO A 41 -7.10 -4.16 -4.38
C PRO A 41 -7.49 -2.84 -3.71
N ILE A 42 -6.82 -2.53 -2.62
CA ILE A 42 -6.99 -1.28 -1.86
C ILE A 42 -5.95 -0.28 -2.37
N LEU A 43 -6.41 0.82 -2.98
CA LEU A 43 -5.51 1.91 -3.39
C LEU A 43 -5.15 2.78 -2.17
N VAL A 44 -3.87 3.03 -1.99
CA VAL A 44 -3.29 3.86 -0.93
C VAL A 44 -2.61 5.05 -1.57
N SER A 45 -3.31 6.19 -1.65
CA SER A 45 -2.78 7.41 -2.30
C SER A 45 -1.73 8.13 -1.45
N ASP A 46 -1.85 8.02 -0.12
CA ASP A 46 -0.92 8.63 0.83
C ASP A 46 -0.12 7.53 1.55
N PRO A 47 1.20 7.41 1.26
CA PRO A 47 2.05 6.43 1.93
C PRO A 47 2.08 6.56 3.45
N ALA A 48 1.77 7.73 4.04
CA ALA A 48 1.71 7.88 5.49
C ALA A 48 0.55 7.08 6.11
N GLN A 49 -0.52 6.84 5.36
CA GLN A 49 -1.70 6.10 5.83
C GLN A 49 -1.55 4.58 5.70
N ILE A 50 -0.42 4.08 5.17
CA ILE A 50 -0.23 2.67 4.87
C ILE A 50 -0.41 1.77 6.11
N ALA A 51 0.06 2.20 7.29
CA ALA A 51 -0.07 1.43 8.52
C ALA A 51 -1.53 1.34 8.98
N THR A 52 -2.26 2.45 8.92
CA THR A 52 -3.68 2.55 9.27
C THR A 52 -4.55 1.69 8.35
N ILE A 53 -4.23 1.65 7.06
CA ILE A 53 -4.98 0.85 6.08
C ILE A 53 -4.59 -0.63 6.16
N LEU A 54 -3.33 -0.94 6.45
CA LEU A 54 -2.84 -2.31 6.58
C LEU A 54 -3.40 -3.01 7.83
N ALA A 55 -3.45 -2.32 8.97
CA ALA A 55 -3.86 -2.89 10.26
C ALA A 55 -5.18 -3.70 10.23
N PRO A 56 -6.31 -3.20 9.67
CA PRO A 56 -7.56 -3.96 9.61
C PRO A 56 -7.55 -5.13 8.61
N VAL A 57 -6.56 -5.20 7.71
CA VAL A 57 -6.42 -6.29 6.73
C VAL A 57 -5.71 -7.49 7.35
N LEU A 58 -4.93 -7.28 8.41
CA LEU A 58 -4.14 -8.34 9.05
C LEU A 58 -5.00 -9.27 9.91
N THR A 59 -4.73 -10.56 9.79
CA THR A 59 -5.41 -11.68 10.49
C THR A 59 -4.53 -12.34 11.55
N GLY A 60 -3.28 -11.91 11.70
CA GLY A 60 -2.35 -12.35 12.75
C GLY A 60 -1.38 -13.48 12.35
N ASN A 61 -1.60 -14.13 11.21
CA ASN A 61 -0.71 -15.14 10.64
C ASN A 61 -0.34 -14.84 9.17
N ASP A 62 -0.25 -13.55 8.84
CA ASP A 62 0.04 -13.10 7.48
C ASP A 62 1.54 -12.92 7.26
N LEU A 63 1.96 -13.19 6.02
CA LEU A 63 3.26 -12.75 5.50
C LEU A 63 3.05 -11.50 4.65
N ILE A 64 3.60 -10.38 5.10
CA ILE A 64 3.53 -9.11 4.36
C ILE A 64 4.72 -9.02 3.41
N LEU A 65 4.44 -8.89 2.11
CA LEU A 65 5.44 -8.60 1.09
C LEU A 65 5.38 -7.13 0.70
N VAL A 66 6.41 -6.37 1.03
CA VAL A 66 6.58 -4.98 0.59
C VAL A 66 7.41 -5.00 -0.69
N GLN A 67 6.76 -4.84 -1.85
CA GLN A 67 7.34 -5.09 -3.16
C GLN A 67 7.38 -3.83 -4.04
N GLY A 68 8.50 -3.61 -4.71
CA GLY A 68 8.65 -2.54 -5.72
C GLY A 68 10.09 -2.04 -5.82
N ALA A 69 10.25 -0.90 -6.49
CA ALA A 69 11.48 -0.11 -6.53
C ALA A 69 11.19 1.33 -6.07
N GLY A 70 12.22 2.17 -5.97
CA GLY A 70 12.07 3.58 -5.59
C GLY A 70 11.81 3.77 -4.10
N ASN A 71 10.69 4.41 -3.74
CA ASN A 71 10.40 4.81 -2.36
C ASN A 71 9.90 3.68 -1.45
N VAL A 72 9.58 2.50 -2.00
CA VAL A 72 9.01 1.37 -1.25
C VAL A 72 9.95 0.84 -0.15
N GLY A 73 11.27 0.94 -0.33
CA GLY A 73 12.25 0.56 0.69
C GLY A 73 12.16 1.43 1.95
N LYS A 74 11.85 2.72 1.79
CA LYS A 74 11.60 3.62 2.93
C LYS A 74 10.32 3.25 3.66
N ILE A 75 9.28 2.84 2.93
CA ILE A 75 8.01 2.39 3.49
C ILE A 75 8.20 1.09 4.28
N ALA A 76 8.95 0.12 3.73
CA ALA A 76 9.29 -1.11 4.44
C ALA A 76 10.01 -0.82 5.76
N ARG A 77 10.99 0.09 5.73
CA ARG A 77 11.72 0.51 6.93
C ARG A 77 10.81 1.19 7.95
N TYR A 78 9.98 2.13 7.51
CA TYR A 78 9.00 2.82 8.36
C TYR A 78 8.04 1.83 9.04
N LEU A 79 7.43 0.93 8.27
CA LEU A 79 6.53 -0.10 8.79
C LEU A 79 7.22 -1.02 9.83
N SER A 80 8.50 -1.34 9.60
CA SER A 80 9.31 -2.11 10.53
C SER A 80 9.61 -1.32 11.82
N GLU A 81 9.96 -0.05 11.72
CA GLU A 81 10.30 0.82 12.85
C GLU A 81 9.10 1.01 13.79
N ILE A 82 7.90 1.23 13.23
CA ILE A 82 6.66 1.35 14.00
C ILE A 82 6.07 -0.01 14.42
N LYS A 83 6.71 -1.12 14.05
CA LYS A 83 6.25 -2.50 14.30
C LYS A 83 4.80 -2.74 13.85
N LEU A 84 4.47 -2.25 12.65
CA LEU A 84 3.14 -2.31 12.04
C LEU A 84 2.01 -1.64 12.86
N LYS A 85 2.34 -0.86 13.89
CA LYS A 85 1.34 -0.12 14.67
C LYS A 85 0.89 1.11 13.90
N PRO A 86 -0.42 1.30 13.67
CA PRO A 86 -0.92 2.53 13.07
C PRO A 86 -0.68 3.71 14.03
N GLN A 87 -0.44 4.90 13.47
CA GLN A 87 -0.38 6.12 14.30
C GLN A 87 -1.81 6.53 14.68
N THR A 88 -2.07 6.56 15.99
CA THR A 88 -3.31 7.10 16.54
C THR A 88 -3.18 8.62 16.59
N GLN A 89 -4.17 9.36 16.07
CA GLN A 89 -4.23 10.84 16.14
C GLN A 89 -4.30 11.41 17.58
N GLU A 90 -4.15 10.59 18.61
CA GLU A 90 -4.24 11.00 20.02
C GLU A 90 -2.92 11.50 20.61
N GLU A 91 -1.77 11.28 19.96
CA GLU A 91 -0.46 11.71 20.49
C GLU A 91 -0.09 13.18 20.16
N GLU A 92 -0.86 13.89 19.33
CA GLU A 92 -0.56 15.28 18.92
C GLU A 92 -1.28 16.37 19.73
N GLN A 93 -2.15 16.05 20.70
CA GLN A 93 -2.91 17.06 21.47
C GLN A 93 -2.39 17.36 22.89
N HIS A 94 -1.24 16.82 23.32
CA HIS A 94 -0.64 17.16 24.62
C HIS A 94 0.85 17.53 24.48
N GLY A 95 1.11 18.62 23.76
CA GLY A 95 2.40 19.33 23.73
C GLY A 95 2.22 20.81 23.97
#